data_AF-A0A350JI92-F1
#
_entry.id   AF-A0A350JI92-F1
#
_cell.length_a   1.000
_cell.length_b   1.000
_cell.length_c   1.000
_cell.angle_alpha   90.00
_cell.angle_beta   90.00
_cell.angle_gamma   90.00
#
_symmetry.space_group_name_H-M   'P 1'
#
loop_
_entity.id
_entity.type
_entity.pdbx_description
1 polymer ?
#
loop_
_entity_poly.entity_id
_entity_poly.type
_entity_poly.pdbx_seq_one_letter_code
_entity_poly.pdbx_strand_id
1 'polypeptide(L)'
;MWMKKSKTLFAGLLVALATVPMKASQIEYISIQTEGRGVTVKDALHDALTQAVGSINGISIDSTSLINTSEVYVEDGDETNHLMSQTYQETVASQTKGQIKEFSILSKRQDSESKGWILKVDSSIAKYKMAKSAQRKRIAVLPLQARLDCCRSLATEINPSAVTEELTRRISDALVQSRKF
;
A
#
# COMPACT_ATOMS: atom_id res chain seq x y z
N MET A 1 31.24 -45.32 -39.01
CA MET A 1 31.72 -44.06 -38.42
C MET A 1 30.50 -43.33 -37.82
N TRP A 2 30.53 -43.10 -36.51
CA TRP A 2 29.38 -42.73 -35.66
C TRP A 2 28.73 -41.37 -35.97
N MET A 3 27.39 -41.35 -36.04
CA MET A 3 26.56 -40.16 -35.79
C MET A 3 26.39 -39.98 -34.28
N LYS A 4 26.88 -38.87 -33.70
CA LYS A 4 26.58 -38.51 -32.31
C LYS A 4 26.86 -37.02 -32.01
N LYS A 5 26.03 -36.10 -32.51
CA LYS A 5 26.04 -34.68 -32.07
C LYS A 5 24.64 -34.05 -32.14
N SER A 6 23.75 -34.43 -31.23
CA SER A 6 22.48 -33.70 -31.00
C SER A 6 21.99 -33.92 -29.55
N LYS A 7 22.85 -33.64 -28.57
CA LYS A 7 22.46 -33.65 -27.14
C LYS A 7 22.97 -32.43 -26.36
N THR A 8 23.78 -31.57 -26.98
CA THR A 8 24.41 -30.42 -26.32
C THR A 8 23.58 -29.13 -26.41
N LEU A 9 22.56 -29.06 -27.28
CA LEU A 9 21.71 -27.86 -27.40
C LEU A 9 20.62 -27.77 -26.31
N PHE A 10 20.18 -28.89 -25.74
CA PHE A 10 19.14 -28.87 -24.69
C PHE A 10 19.68 -28.55 -23.29
N ALA A 11 20.97 -28.83 -23.03
CA ALA A 11 21.61 -28.58 -21.74
C ALA A 11 21.89 -27.08 -21.48
N GLY A 12 22.09 -26.27 -22.54
CA GLY A 12 22.31 -24.83 -22.40
C GLY A 12 21.06 -24.05 -21.97
N LEU A 13 19.87 -24.51 -22.36
CA LEU A 13 18.60 -23.85 -22.03
C LEU A 13 18.21 -24.02 -20.55
N LEU A 14 18.58 -25.14 -19.93
CA LEU A 14 18.30 -25.42 -18.51
C LEU A 14 19.21 -24.64 -17.56
N VAL A 15 20.44 -24.30 -17.96
CA VAL A 15 21.37 -23.50 -17.14
C VAL A 15 21.02 -22.00 -17.19
N ALA A 16 20.42 -21.52 -18.27
CA ALA A 16 20.01 -20.11 -18.40
C ALA A 16 18.78 -19.74 -17.54
N LEU A 17 17.98 -20.71 -17.08
CA LEU A 17 16.83 -20.45 -16.20
C LEU A 17 17.21 -20.26 -14.72
N ALA A 18 18.42 -20.67 -14.30
CA ALA A 18 18.79 -20.70 -12.88
C ALA A 18 19.37 -19.38 -12.34
N THR A 19 19.62 -18.37 -13.18
CA THR A 19 20.31 -17.13 -12.79
C THR A 19 19.43 -15.89 -12.82
N VAL A 20 18.10 -16.04 -12.74
CA VAL A 20 17.22 -14.87 -12.57
C VAL A 20 17.51 -14.29 -11.18
N PRO A 21 18.06 -13.06 -11.06
CA PRO A 21 18.25 -12.45 -9.76
C PRO A 21 16.87 -12.18 -9.16
N MET A 22 16.49 -12.95 -8.14
CA MET A 22 15.34 -12.63 -7.31
C MET A 22 15.68 -11.31 -6.60
N LYS A 23 15.18 -10.20 -7.15
CA LYS A 23 15.19 -8.93 -6.43
C LYS A 23 14.23 -9.09 -5.27
N ALA A 24 14.76 -9.45 -4.10
CA ALA A 24 14.03 -9.37 -2.85
C ALA A 24 13.52 -7.94 -2.72
N SER A 25 12.21 -7.80 -2.53
CA SER A 25 11.62 -6.50 -2.30
C SER A 25 12.14 -5.94 -0.98
N GLN A 26 12.67 -4.73 -1.05
CA GLN A 26 13.22 -4.05 0.11
C GLN A 26 12.04 -3.47 0.92
N ILE A 27 11.89 -3.94 2.16
CA ILE A 27 11.01 -3.27 3.12
C ILE A 27 11.69 -1.95 3.51
N GLU A 28 10.95 -0.86 3.40
CA GLU A 28 11.37 0.47 3.85
C GLU A 28 10.51 0.85 5.06
N TYR A 29 11.07 1.58 6.03
CA TYR A 29 10.30 2.08 7.17
C TYR A 29 10.10 3.59 7.00
N ILE A 30 8.85 4.04 7.09
CA ILE A 30 8.50 5.46 6.99
C ILE A 30 7.98 5.92 8.34
N SER A 31 8.55 7.01 8.87
CA SER A 31 8.01 7.70 10.04
C SER A 31 6.82 8.57 9.62
N ILE A 32 5.71 8.43 10.34
CA ILE A 32 4.50 9.22 10.16
C ILE A 32 3.93 9.63 11.52
N GLN A 33 3.40 10.85 11.59
CA GLN A 33 2.67 11.34 12.75
C GLN A 33 1.18 11.20 12.52
N THR A 34 0.50 10.59 13.49
CA THR A 34 -0.96 10.39 13.46
C THR A 34 -1.58 10.75 14.80
N GLU A 35 -2.87 11.08 14.78
CA GLU A 35 -3.64 11.37 15.99
C GLU A 35 -4.71 10.31 16.18
N GLY A 36 -4.71 9.64 17.33
CA GLY A 36 -5.72 8.66 17.69
C GLY A 36 -6.60 9.14 18.84
N ARG A 37 -7.83 8.63 18.88
CA ARG A 37 -8.83 8.95 19.92
C ARG A 37 -9.34 7.68 20.59
N GLY A 38 -9.64 7.77 21.88
CA GLY A 38 -10.15 6.63 22.63
C GLY A 38 -10.68 7.01 24.01
N VAL A 39 -11.44 6.10 24.64
CA VAL A 39 -11.94 6.29 26.00
C VAL A 39 -10.79 6.23 27.00
N THR A 40 -9.81 5.36 26.74
CA THR A 40 -8.54 5.26 27.48
C THR A 40 -7.35 5.74 26.64
N VAL A 41 -6.21 5.99 27.30
CA VAL A 41 -4.94 6.31 26.64
C VAL A 41 -4.50 5.17 25.71
N LYS A 42 -4.68 3.93 26.17
CA LYS A 42 -4.41 2.72 25.37
C LYS A 42 -5.29 2.65 24.11
N ASP A 43 -6.59 2.95 24.21
CA ASP A 43 -7.48 2.96 23.05
C ASP A 43 -7.07 4.04 22.04
N ALA A 44 -6.72 5.22 22.53
CA ALA A 44 -6.23 6.31 21.69
C ALA A 44 -4.90 5.97 21.02
N LEU A 45 -3.99 5.25 21.70
CA LEU A 45 -2.77 4.73 21.10
C LEU A 45 -3.07 3.68 20.02
N HIS A 46 -4.00 2.75 20.30
CA HIS A 46 -4.42 1.75 19.32
C HIS A 46 -5.01 2.38 18.06
N ASP A 47 -5.89 3.37 18.21
CA ASP A 47 -6.47 4.12 17.10
C ASP A 47 -5.38 4.88 16.32
N ALA A 48 -4.45 5.54 16.99
CA ALA A 48 -3.34 6.25 16.33
C ALA A 48 -2.48 5.29 15.48
N LEU A 49 -2.08 4.16 16.05
CA LEU A 49 -1.28 3.15 15.35
C LEU A 49 -2.04 2.53 14.16
N THR A 50 -3.35 2.32 14.32
CA THR A 50 -4.22 1.83 13.24
C THR A 50 -4.31 2.85 12.10
N GLN A 51 -4.47 4.13 12.42
CA GLN A 51 -4.45 5.22 11.44
C GLN A 51 -3.08 5.33 10.74
N ALA A 52 -1.97 5.11 11.46
CA ALA A 52 -0.63 5.13 10.89
C ALA A 52 -0.43 4.01 9.86
N VAL A 53 -0.80 2.77 10.21
CA VAL A 53 -0.75 1.62 9.27
C VAL A 53 -1.68 1.86 8.10
N GLY A 54 -2.90 2.33 8.36
CA GLY A 54 -3.90 2.66 7.34
C GLY A 54 -3.43 3.73 6.34
N SER A 55 -2.72 4.75 6.82
CA SER A 55 -2.19 5.84 5.98
C SER A 55 -1.10 5.39 5.02
N ILE A 56 -0.37 4.31 5.35
CA ILE A 56 0.77 3.83 4.56
C ILE A 56 0.37 2.67 3.64
N ASN A 57 -0.34 1.67 4.19
CA ASN A 57 -0.64 0.41 3.50
C ASN A 57 -2.13 0.22 3.18
N GLY A 58 -3.00 1.14 3.63
CA GLY A 58 -4.44 0.92 3.65
C GLY A 58 -4.87 0.04 4.84
N ILE A 59 -6.10 0.22 5.30
CA ILE A 59 -6.68 -0.63 6.35
C ILE A 59 -7.24 -1.87 5.66
N SER A 60 -6.67 -3.04 5.89
CA SER A 60 -7.29 -4.31 5.49
C SER A 60 -8.34 -4.71 6.53
N ILE A 61 -9.40 -5.42 6.11
CA ILE A 61 -10.44 -5.90 7.04
C ILE A 61 -9.81 -6.74 8.17
N ASP A 62 -8.71 -7.47 7.89
CA ASP A 62 -7.96 -8.25 8.87
C ASP A 62 -7.12 -7.42 9.86
N SER A 63 -6.74 -6.18 9.52
CA SER A 63 -5.90 -5.34 10.40
C SER A 63 -6.62 -4.75 11.62
N THR A 64 -7.95 -4.84 11.64
CA THR A 64 -8.77 -4.33 12.76
C THR A 64 -8.65 -5.16 14.05
N SER A 65 -8.05 -6.37 14.01
CA SER A 65 -7.96 -7.26 15.18
C SER A 65 -6.62 -7.21 15.95
N LEU A 66 -5.72 -6.26 15.67
CA LEU A 66 -4.28 -6.44 15.95
C LEU A 66 -3.72 -5.92 17.27
N ILE A 67 -4.50 -5.45 18.24
CA ILE A 67 -3.96 -5.17 19.59
C ILE A 67 -4.95 -5.59 20.70
N ASN A 68 -5.24 -6.88 20.79
CA ASN A 68 -5.78 -7.45 22.04
C ASN A 68 -4.61 -7.73 23.00
N THR A 69 -4.03 -6.67 23.55
CA THR A 69 -3.06 -6.80 24.65
C THR A 69 -3.83 -6.78 25.97
N SER A 70 -3.59 -7.80 26.79
CA SER A 70 -4.06 -8.03 28.16
C SER A 70 -4.37 -6.76 28.96
N GLU A 71 -5.46 -6.78 29.73
CA GLU A 71 -5.64 -5.93 30.90
C GLU A 71 -4.43 -6.11 31.81
N VAL A 72 -3.59 -5.09 31.93
CA VAL A 72 -2.67 -4.95 33.05
C VAL A 72 -2.98 -3.57 33.60
N TYR A 73 -3.65 -3.57 34.76
CA TYR A 73 -3.94 -2.37 35.52
C TYR A 73 -2.62 -1.69 35.88
N VAL A 74 -2.40 -0.49 35.36
CA VAL A 74 -1.33 0.40 35.81
C VAL A 74 -2.00 1.63 36.39
N GLU A 75 -1.64 1.95 37.63
CA GLU A 75 -2.10 3.13 38.35
C GLU A 75 -1.72 4.40 37.56
N ASP A 76 -2.66 5.34 37.47
CA ASP A 76 -2.84 6.50 36.55
C ASP A 76 -1.60 7.39 36.24
N GLY A 77 -0.45 7.14 36.86
CA GLY A 77 0.81 7.85 36.65
C GLY A 77 1.85 7.16 35.74
N ASP A 78 1.83 5.83 35.60
CA ASP A 78 2.92 5.07 34.95
C ASP A 78 2.52 4.42 33.60
N GLU A 79 1.27 4.61 33.17
CA GLU A 79 0.73 4.00 31.96
C GLU A 79 1.52 4.39 30.70
N THR A 80 1.88 5.68 30.54
CA THR A 80 2.64 6.14 29.37
C THR A 80 4.04 5.53 29.30
N ASN A 81 4.76 5.45 30.43
CA ASN A 81 6.12 4.90 30.45
C ASN A 81 6.10 3.41 30.12
N HIS A 82 5.11 2.68 30.64
CA HIS A 82 4.91 1.27 30.31
C HIS A 82 4.60 1.08 28.82
N LEU A 83 3.71 1.88 28.24
CA LEU A 83 3.39 1.85 26.80
C LEU A 83 4.61 2.21 25.92
N MET A 84 5.55 2.99 26.44
CA MET A 84 6.80 3.32 25.75
C MET A 84 7.95 2.35 26.07
N SER A 85 7.75 1.38 26.96
CA SER A 85 8.77 0.39 27.30
C SER A 85 9.17 -0.45 26.08
N GLN A 86 10.44 -0.85 26.02
CA GLN A 86 10.96 -1.66 24.91
C GLN A 86 10.18 -2.98 24.78
N THR A 87 9.85 -3.63 25.89
CA THR A 87 9.06 -4.88 25.92
C THR A 87 7.68 -4.70 25.28
N TYR A 88 7.01 -3.58 25.54
CA TYR A 88 5.72 -3.29 24.93
C TYR A 88 5.86 -3.04 23.42
N GLN A 89 6.87 -2.27 23.01
CA GLN A 89 7.15 -2.02 21.60
C GLN A 89 7.47 -3.31 20.82
N GLU A 90 8.28 -4.22 21.40
CA GLU A 90 8.57 -5.53 20.83
C GLU A 90 7.31 -6.40 20.71
N THR A 91 6.41 -6.33 21.70
CA THR A 91 5.12 -7.01 21.66
C THR A 91 4.25 -6.48 20.53
N VAL A 92 4.16 -5.16 20.38
CA VAL A 92 3.42 -4.52 19.27
C VAL A 92 4.02 -4.90 17.92
N ALA A 93 5.36 -4.89 17.79
CA ALA A 93 6.02 -5.31 16.57
C ALA A 93 5.72 -6.78 16.23
N SER A 94 5.74 -7.67 17.22
CA SER A 94 5.41 -9.09 17.03
C SER A 94 3.94 -9.30 16.62
N GLN A 95 3.00 -8.70 17.35
CA GLN A 95 1.56 -8.82 17.10
C GLN A 95 1.18 -8.24 15.74
N THR A 96 1.81 -7.14 15.33
CA THR A 96 1.58 -6.49 14.04
C THR A 96 2.36 -7.15 12.90
N LYS A 97 3.05 -8.28 13.15
CA LYS A 97 3.90 -9.01 12.21
C LYS A 97 4.98 -8.13 11.55
N GLY A 98 5.51 -7.19 12.31
CA GLY A 98 6.54 -6.24 11.88
C GLY A 98 6.02 -5.07 11.04
N GLN A 99 4.70 -4.85 10.96
CA GLN A 99 4.14 -3.68 10.29
C GLN A 99 4.46 -2.38 11.04
N ILE A 100 4.48 -2.42 12.37
CA ILE A 100 4.92 -1.32 13.23
C ILE A 100 6.26 -1.73 13.83
N LYS A 101 7.32 -0.94 13.56
CA LYS A 101 8.66 -1.22 14.09
C LYS A 101 8.87 -0.62 15.47
N GLU A 102 8.55 0.65 15.61
CA GLU A 102 8.73 1.46 16.82
C GLU A 102 7.75 2.64 16.77
N PHE A 103 7.43 3.20 17.93
CA PHE A 103 6.58 4.37 18.03
C PHE A 103 6.94 5.22 19.26
N SER A 104 6.56 6.50 19.22
CA SER A 104 6.76 7.45 20.30
C SER A 104 5.54 8.33 20.49
N ILE A 105 5.12 8.53 21.74
CA ILE A 105 4.00 9.41 22.08
C ILE A 105 4.52 10.83 22.16
N LEU A 106 4.12 11.67 21.20
CA LEU A 106 4.53 13.08 21.14
C LEU A 106 3.69 13.96 22.06
N SER A 107 2.40 13.68 22.17
CA SER A 107 1.52 14.39 23.09
C SER A 107 0.33 13.54 23.52
N LYS A 108 -0.15 13.83 24.73
CA LYS A 108 -1.36 13.29 25.32
C LYS A 108 -2.21 14.46 25.79
N ARG A 109 -3.47 14.54 25.34
CA ARG A 109 -4.44 15.54 25.80
C ARG A 109 -5.79 14.90 26.04
N GLN A 110 -6.53 15.40 27.02
CA GLN A 110 -7.90 14.98 27.24
C GLN A 110 -8.82 15.72 26.26
N ASP A 111 -9.79 15.01 25.71
CA ASP A 111 -10.82 15.59 24.85
C ASP A 111 -11.85 16.32 25.73
N SER A 112 -11.95 17.63 25.51
CA SER A 112 -12.86 18.51 26.23
C SER A 112 -14.34 18.17 25.98
N GLU A 113 -14.66 17.50 24.87
CA GLU A 113 -16.05 17.22 24.49
C GLU A 113 -16.51 15.82 24.92
N SER A 114 -15.62 14.82 24.84
CA SER A 114 -16.00 13.40 24.97
C SER A 114 -15.53 12.71 26.26
N LYS A 115 -14.83 13.43 27.17
CA LYS A 115 -14.08 12.86 28.31
C LYS A 115 -13.03 11.79 27.92
N GLY A 116 -12.79 11.57 26.63
CA GLY A 116 -11.79 10.64 26.11
C GLY A 116 -10.39 11.26 26.06
N TRP A 117 -9.47 10.54 25.43
CA TRP A 117 -8.08 10.94 25.22
C TRP A 117 -7.78 11.08 23.74
N ILE A 118 -6.94 12.06 23.41
CA ILE A 118 -6.35 12.26 22.09
C ILE A 118 -4.84 12.15 22.23
N LEU A 119 -4.25 11.20 21.50
CA LEU A 119 -2.81 10.97 21.48
C LEU A 119 -2.25 11.33 20.11
N LYS A 120 -1.14 12.07 20.10
CA LYS A 120 -0.33 12.26 18.89
C LYS A 120 0.88 11.34 18.97
N VAL A 121 1.05 10.49 17.96
CA VAL A 121 2.06 9.43 17.95
C VAL A 121 2.90 9.52 16.68
N ASP A 122 4.21 9.48 16.84
CA ASP A 122 5.16 9.24 15.74
C ASP A 122 5.39 7.74 15.63
N SER A 123 5.19 7.16 14.44
CA SER A 123 5.28 5.71 14.24
C SER A 123 6.10 5.37 13.01
N SER A 124 6.97 4.37 13.15
CA SER A 124 7.80 3.84 12.07
C SER A 124 7.10 2.62 11.45
N ILE A 125 6.49 2.83 10.29
CA ILE A 125 5.63 1.84 9.63
C ILE A 125 6.38 1.18 8.47
N ALA A 126 6.33 -0.15 8.41
CA ALA A 126 6.86 -0.91 7.28
C ALA A 126 6.03 -0.62 6.03
N LYS A 127 6.69 -0.13 4.99
CA LYS A 127 6.15 0.06 3.65
C LYS A 127 6.88 -0.85 2.67
N TYR A 128 6.10 -1.62 1.93
CA TYR A 128 6.66 -2.45 0.87
C TYR A 128 7.05 -1.58 -0.32
N LYS A 129 8.33 -1.67 -0.73
CA LYS A 129 8.80 -0.99 -1.95
C LYS A 129 8.24 -1.69 -3.19
N MET A 130 7.06 -1.24 -3.60
CA MET A 130 6.44 -1.70 -4.84
C MET A 130 7.37 -1.46 -6.03
N ALA A 131 7.41 -2.42 -6.96
CA ALA A 131 8.10 -2.22 -8.23
C ALA A 131 7.56 -0.98 -8.95
N LYS A 132 8.39 -0.28 -9.73
CA LYS A 132 7.97 0.93 -10.48
C LYS A 132 6.72 0.71 -11.34
N SER A 133 6.48 -0.51 -11.82
CA SER A 133 5.27 -0.88 -12.56
C SER A 133 4.01 -0.95 -11.69
N ALA A 134 4.14 -1.41 -10.43
CA ALA A 134 3.02 -1.55 -9.50
C ALA A 134 2.57 -0.22 -8.87
N GLN A 135 3.41 0.82 -8.95
CA GLN A 135 3.06 2.18 -8.49
C GLN A 135 2.23 2.99 -9.50
N ARG A 136 1.99 2.45 -10.71
CA ARG A 136 1.26 3.19 -11.75
C ARG A 136 -0.24 3.22 -11.47
N LYS A 137 -0.88 4.35 -11.78
CA LYS A 137 -2.31 4.55 -11.57
C LYS A 137 -3.10 3.86 -12.69
N ARG A 138 -4.03 2.98 -12.33
CA ARG A 138 -4.91 2.30 -13.29
C ARG A 138 -5.98 3.27 -13.79
N ILE A 139 -6.10 3.42 -15.11
CA ILE A 139 -7.12 4.26 -15.76
C ILE A 139 -8.01 3.36 -16.62
N ALA A 140 -9.32 3.44 -16.41
CA ALA A 140 -10.30 2.85 -17.31
C ALA A 140 -10.64 3.86 -18.41
N VAL A 141 -10.41 3.50 -19.66
CA VAL A 141 -10.86 4.29 -20.82
C VAL A 141 -12.21 3.75 -21.24
N LEU A 142 -13.26 4.56 -21.08
CA LEU A 142 -14.60 4.21 -21.52
C LEU A 142 -14.77 4.48 -23.01
N PRO A 143 -15.61 3.71 -23.72
CA PRO A 143 -15.87 3.93 -25.14
C PRO A 143 -16.48 5.31 -25.36
N LEU A 144 -15.84 6.08 -26.25
CA LEU A 144 -16.36 7.38 -26.65
C LEU A 144 -17.65 7.21 -27.45
N GLN A 145 -18.56 8.17 -27.32
CA GLN A 145 -19.83 8.19 -28.01
C GLN A 145 -19.89 9.36 -28.98
N ALA A 146 -20.34 9.08 -30.20
CA ALA A 146 -20.57 10.08 -31.22
C ALA A 146 -21.87 10.83 -30.92
N ARG A 147 -21.85 12.15 -31.09
CA ARG A 147 -23.10 12.93 -31.17
C ARG A 147 -23.70 12.78 -32.57
N LEU A 148 -25.03 12.92 -32.68
CA LEU A 148 -25.80 12.72 -33.91
C LEU A 148 -25.33 13.60 -35.09
N ASP A 149 -24.68 14.72 -34.80
CA ASP A 149 -24.13 15.69 -35.74
C ASP A 149 -22.60 15.57 -35.95
N CYS A 150 -21.95 14.56 -35.36
CA CYS A 150 -20.51 14.40 -35.49
C CYS A 150 -20.09 13.85 -36.86
N CYS A 151 -18.81 14.05 -37.13
CA CYS A 151 -18.05 13.23 -38.06
C CYS A 151 -18.39 13.46 -39.55
N ARG A 152 -18.74 14.71 -39.88
CA ARG A 152 -18.77 15.22 -41.26
C ARG A 152 -17.42 15.80 -41.65
N SER A 153 -16.84 15.26 -42.71
CA SER A 153 -15.74 15.91 -43.45
C SER A 153 -16.35 16.69 -44.62
N LEU A 154 -15.67 17.75 -45.07
CA LEU A 154 -16.09 18.61 -46.20
C LEU A 154 -16.44 17.84 -47.49
N ALA A 155 -16.01 16.58 -47.62
CA ALA A 155 -16.22 15.76 -48.81
C ALA A 155 -16.86 14.39 -48.57
N THR A 156 -17.03 13.92 -47.31
CA THR A 156 -17.53 12.56 -47.02
C THR A 156 -18.22 12.44 -45.67
N GLU A 157 -19.26 11.60 -45.62
CA GLU A 157 -19.83 11.10 -44.37
C GLU A 157 -18.91 10.01 -43.81
N ILE A 158 -18.42 10.20 -42.59
CA ILE A 158 -17.55 9.23 -41.92
C ILE A 158 -18.41 8.46 -40.93
N ASN A 159 -18.25 7.13 -40.89
CA ASN A 159 -18.95 6.29 -39.92
C ASN A 159 -18.58 6.74 -38.48
N PRO A 160 -19.54 7.29 -37.71
CA PRO A 160 -19.26 7.82 -36.37
C PRO A 160 -18.76 6.76 -35.40
N SER A 161 -19.26 5.51 -35.50
CA SER A 161 -18.86 4.43 -34.59
C SER A 161 -17.41 4.02 -34.81
N ALA A 162 -16.98 3.98 -36.08
CA ALA A 162 -15.59 3.65 -36.44
C ALA A 162 -14.62 4.71 -35.91
N VAL A 163 -14.99 5.99 -35.98
CA VAL A 163 -14.18 7.09 -35.44
C VAL A 163 -14.06 7.00 -33.93
N THR A 164 -15.15 6.76 -33.22
CA THR A 164 -15.14 6.69 -31.76
C THR A 164 -14.40 5.48 -31.24
N GLU A 165 -14.51 4.34 -31.92
CA GLU A 165 -13.77 3.12 -31.58
C GLU A 165 -12.26 3.33 -31.77
N GLU A 166 -11.85 3.84 -32.94
CA GLU A 166 -10.44 4.13 -33.20
C GLU A 166 -9.88 5.17 -32.25
N LEU A 167 -10.63 6.24 -31.95
CA LEU A 167 -10.18 7.26 -31.00
C LEU A 167 -10.03 6.68 -29.58
N THR A 168 -10.98 5.88 -29.12
CA THR A 168 -10.90 5.18 -27.82
C THR A 168 -9.68 4.28 -27.77
N ARG A 169 -9.44 3.50 -28.83
CA ARG A 169 -8.27 2.62 -28.96
C ARG A 169 -6.97 3.39 -28.91
N ARG A 170 -6.85 4.49 -29.66
CA ARG A 170 -5.65 5.34 -29.70
C ARG A 170 -5.37 6.02 -28.37
N ILE A 171 -6.40 6.46 -27.65
CA ILE A 171 -6.25 7.00 -26.29
C ILE A 171 -5.73 5.91 -25.34
N SER A 172 -6.32 4.71 -25.39
CA SER A 172 -5.86 3.57 -24.60
C SER A 172 -4.39 3.23 -24.90
N ASP A 173 -4.04 3.09 -26.18
CA ASP A 173 -2.68 2.81 -26.63
C ASP A 173 -1.70 3.89 -26.16
N ALA A 174 -2.03 5.17 -26.30
CA ALA A 174 -1.19 6.29 -25.88
C ALA A 174 -0.94 6.27 -24.36
N LEU A 175 -1.97 5.96 -23.56
CA LEU A 175 -1.84 5.85 -22.11
C LEU A 175 -0.93 4.68 -21.72
N VAL A 176 -1.11 3.51 -22.33
CA VAL A 176 -0.28 2.32 -22.07
C VAL A 176 1.17 2.55 -22.50
N GLN A 177 1.39 3.12 -23.69
CA GLN A 177 2.72 3.40 -24.23
C GLN A 177 3.48 4.45 -23.42
N SER A 178 2.77 5.42 -22.81
CA SER A 178 3.40 6.42 -21.94
C SER A 178 4.12 5.80 -20.74
N ARG A 179 3.72 4.58 -20.31
CA ARG A 179 4.23 3.88 -19.13
C ARG A 179 4.14 4.70 -17.82
N LYS A 180 3.32 5.75 -17.80
CA LYS A 180 3.03 6.57 -16.61
C LYS A 180 1.88 5.98 -15.79
N PHE A 181 1.00 5.25 -16.46
CA PHE A 181 -0.22 4.63 -15.95
C PHE A 181 -0.16 3.11 -16.11
#